data_AF-A0A2B4STQ1-F1
#
_entry.id   AF-A0A2B4STQ1-F1
#
_cell.length_a   1.000
_cell.length_b   1.000
_cell.length_c   1.000
_cell.angle_alpha   90.00
_cell.angle_beta   90.00
_cell.angle_gamma   90.00
#
_symmetry.space_group_name_H-M   'P 1'
#
loop_
_entity.id
_entity.type
_entity.pdbx_description
1 polymer ?
#
loop_
_entity_poly.entity_id
_entity_poly.type
_entity_poly.pdbx_seq_one_letter_code
_entity_poly.pdbx_strand_id
1 'polypeptide(L)'
;MGVEVKPCVCEADKLKQAERVEAEIISKSCEKMGNQWKVPYPWKKNPMLLPDNKPLAMKRLESTERRHKKDPEQGVAYDKQMEEMNEMKFSKKLSNEEIKNFKGPVHYIPHHAVIPPEKKSTPNQHVHRFLWRNLETEREPDVYEKTVLTFGDKPAPAMAQIALRKTAEENKKDYPEAAEVLTKNSYMDDICGSVDTVVQAQKLTGDLDKVLESEGFAVKGWTSNKVLINTENQERGFKVFQEEVE
;
A
#
# COMPACT_ATOMS: atom_id res chain seq x y z
N MET A 1 28.08 11.47 -25.37
CA MET A 1 28.77 12.25 -24.31
C MET A 1 28.17 11.82 -22.99
N GLY A 2 28.82 10.91 -22.26
CA GLY A 2 28.38 10.52 -20.93
C GLY A 2 28.80 11.60 -19.93
N VAL A 3 27.84 12.14 -19.19
CA VAL A 3 28.16 13.02 -18.06
C VAL A 3 28.69 12.11 -16.96
N GLU A 4 29.94 12.31 -16.55
CA GLU A 4 30.51 11.65 -15.38
C GLU A 4 29.66 12.04 -14.16
N VAL A 5 28.84 11.10 -13.67
CA VAL A 5 28.06 11.30 -12.46
C VAL A 5 29.03 11.20 -11.30
N LYS A 6 29.42 12.35 -10.73
CA LYS A 6 30.16 12.36 -9.47
C LYS A 6 29.33 11.61 -8.43
N PRO A 7 29.87 10.57 -7.77
CA PRO A 7 29.14 9.88 -6.72
C PRO A 7 28.76 10.88 -5.64
N CYS A 8 27.47 10.95 -5.33
CA CYS A 8 26.96 11.76 -4.24
C CYS A 8 27.58 11.26 -2.93
N VAL A 9 28.40 12.07 -2.27
CA VAL A 9 28.88 11.82 -0.90
C VAL A 9 27.83 12.33 0.09
N CYS A 10 26.56 12.02 -0.16
CA CYS A 10 25.48 12.42 0.72
C CYS A 10 25.48 11.52 1.96
N GLU A 11 25.27 12.12 3.13
CA GLU A 11 24.95 11.38 4.37
C GLU A 11 23.62 10.59 4.28
N ALA A 12 22.97 10.57 3.11
CA ALA A 12 21.72 9.88 2.82
C ALA A 12 21.78 8.37 3.12
N ASP A 13 22.97 7.77 3.12
CA ASP A 13 23.17 6.36 3.44
C ASP A 13 23.14 6.05 4.95
N LYS A 14 23.09 7.06 5.83
CA LYS A 14 23.07 6.85 7.28
C LYS A 14 21.66 7.04 7.84
N LEU A 15 20.91 5.93 7.89
CA LEU A 15 19.71 5.84 8.73
C LEU A 15 20.02 6.32 10.14
N LYS A 16 19.16 7.18 10.71
CA LYS A 16 19.20 7.58 12.11
C LYS A 16 18.99 6.36 13.00
N GLN A 17 19.45 6.40 14.24
CA GLN A 17 19.31 5.27 15.17
C GLN A 17 17.85 4.80 15.30
N ALA A 18 16.89 5.73 15.37
CA ALA A 18 15.47 5.39 15.44
C ALA A 18 14.96 4.67 14.17
N GLU A 19 15.43 5.08 12.99
CA GLU A 19 15.06 4.47 11.70
C GLU A 19 15.68 3.09 11.55
N ARG A 20 16.90 2.89 12.07
CA ARG A 20 17.54 1.55 12.12
C ARG A 20 16.76 0.58 12.98
N VAL A 21 16.37 1.00 14.19
CA VAL A 21 15.57 0.17 15.10
C VAL A 21 14.22 -0.15 14.49
N GLU A 22 13.56 0.82 13.87
CA GLU A 22 12.29 0.62 13.16
C GLU A 22 12.45 -0.37 12.00
N ALA A 23 13.45 -0.20 11.14
CA ALA A 23 13.75 -1.12 10.05
C ALA A 23 14.07 -2.54 10.55
N GLU A 24 14.78 -2.67 11.67
CA GLU A 24 15.10 -3.96 12.27
C GLU A 24 13.85 -4.66 12.83
N ILE A 25 12.97 -3.92 13.51
CA ILE A 25 11.67 -4.44 13.98
C ILE A 25 10.87 -4.95 12.79
N ILE A 26 10.66 -4.10 11.78
CA ILE A 26 9.88 -4.43 10.59
C ILE A 26 10.46 -5.66 9.89
N SER A 27 11.79 -5.70 9.69
CA SER A 27 12.47 -6.80 8.99
C SER A 27 12.37 -8.13 9.73
N LYS A 28 12.49 -8.12 11.06
CA LYS A 28 12.39 -9.33 11.89
C LYS A 28 10.96 -9.82 12.07
N SER A 29 9.97 -8.92 12.10
CA SER A 29 8.57 -9.28 12.30
C SER A 29 7.81 -9.57 11.01
N CYS A 30 8.43 -9.33 9.85
CA CYS A 30 7.80 -9.55 8.55
C CYS A 30 7.78 -11.04 8.21
N GLU A 31 6.57 -11.55 7.97
CA GLU A 31 6.25 -12.97 7.77
C GLU A 31 5.66 -13.17 6.37
N LYS A 32 6.01 -14.29 5.74
CA LYS A 32 5.41 -14.70 4.46
C LYS A 32 4.12 -15.47 4.72
N MET A 33 3.04 -15.08 4.05
CA MET A 33 1.73 -15.71 4.09
C MET A 33 1.27 -16.02 2.67
N GLY A 34 1.49 -17.26 2.21
CA GLY A 34 1.26 -17.62 0.81
C GLY A 34 2.15 -16.80 -0.12
N ASN A 35 1.53 -16.05 -1.03
CA ASN A 35 2.17 -15.10 -1.93
C ASN A 35 2.14 -13.65 -1.41
N GLN A 36 2.07 -13.43 -0.09
CA GLN A 36 1.98 -12.10 0.49
C GLN A 36 2.95 -11.93 1.66
N TRP A 37 3.37 -10.69 1.89
CA TRP A 37 4.11 -10.31 3.09
C TRP A 37 3.20 -9.67 4.12
N LYS A 38 3.09 -10.29 5.29
CA LYS A 38 2.45 -9.72 6.46
C LYS A 38 3.49 -9.02 7.32
N VAL A 39 3.27 -7.74 7.57
CA VAL A 39 4.18 -6.90 8.34
C VAL A 39 3.41 -6.28 9.51
N PRO A 40 3.65 -6.72 10.76
CA PRO A 40 3.06 -6.09 11.93
C PRO A 40 3.48 -4.61 12.04
N TYR A 41 2.57 -3.78 12.57
CA TYR A 41 2.87 -2.36 12.76
C TYR A 41 4.00 -2.17 13.79
N PRO A 42 5.03 -1.35 13.51
CA PRO A 42 6.20 -1.19 14.36
C PRO A 42 5.92 -0.25 15.55
N TRP A 43 5.13 -0.73 16.51
CA TRP A 43 4.71 0.04 17.66
C TRP A 43 5.88 0.47 18.56
N LYS A 44 6.00 1.78 18.81
CA LYS A 44 6.99 2.34 19.76
C LYS A 44 6.59 2.18 21.23
N LYS A 45 5.29 2.11 21.50
CA LYS A 45 4.69 1.95 22.83
C LYS A 45 3.67 0.82 22.74
N ASN A 46 3.34 0.23 23.88
CA ASN A 46 2.31 -0.80 23.93
C ASN A 46 0.99 -0.24 23.34
N PRO A 47 0.47 -0.82 22.24
CA PRO A 47 -0.73 -0.31 21.58
C PRO A 47 -2.00 -0.49 22.42
N MET A 48 -1.99 -1.34 23.44
CA MET A 48 -3.09 -1.47 24.40
C MET A 48 -3.36 -0.18 25.20
N LEU A 49 -2.43 0.79 25.15
CA LEU A 49 -2.57 2.10 25.80
C LEU A 49 -3.29 3.13 24.93
N LEU A 50 -3.70 2.78 23.70
CA LEU A 50 -4.46 3.69 22.83
C LEU A 50 -5.82 4.02 23.47
N PRO A 51 -6.19 5.30 23.57
CA PRO A 51 -7.51 5.67 24.08
C PRO A 51 -8.60 5.32 23.06
N ASP A 52 -9.81 5.07 23.56
CA ASP A 52 -10.98 4.96 22.68
C ASP A 52 -11.26 6.30 22.01
N ASN A 53 -11.11 6.33 20.69
CA ASN A 53 -11.34 7.51 19.86
C ASN A 53 -12.58 7.37 18.97
N LYS A 54 -13.42 6.34 19.16
CA LYS A 54 -14.65 6.15 18.39
C LYS A 54 -15.57 7.38 18.42
N PRO A 55 -15.78 8.08 19.56
CA PRO A 55 -16.60 9.31 19.56
C PRO A 55 -16.03 10.41 18.67
N LEU A 56 -14.70 10.56 18.62
CA LEU A 56 -14.03 11.52 17.75
C LEU A 56 -14.21 11.13 16.27
N ALA A 57 -14.05 9.85 15.94
CA ALA A 57 -14.26 9.34 14.60
C ALA A 57 -15.71 9.58 14.11
N MET A 58 -16.69 9.36 14.98
CA MET A 58 -18.10 9.65 14.69
C MET A 58 -18.31 11.14 14.35
N LYS A 59 -17.75 12.06 15.16
CA LYS A 59 -17.83 13.50 14.86
C LYS A 59 -17.15 13.90 13.55
N ARG A 60 -16.09 13.21 13.15
CA ARG A 60 -15.44 13.41 11.85
C ARG A 60 -16.30 12.89 10.70
N LEU A 61 -16.94 11.73 10.85
CA LEU A 61 -17.91 11.20 9.87
C LEU A 61 -19.08 12.17 9.66
N GLU A 62 -19.75 12.58 10.74
CA GLU A 62 -20.86 13.57 10.68
C GLU A 62 -20.43 14.86 9.97
N SER A 63 -19.19 15.31 10.20
CA SER A 63 -18.65 16.50 9.55
C SER A 63 -18.41 16.30 8.05
N THR A 64 -17.94 15.12 7.64
CA THR A 64 -17.76 14.74 6.24
C THR A 64 -19.11 14.68 5.52
N GLU A 65 -20.13 14.08 6.14
CA GLU A 65 -21.50 14.02 5.61
C GLU A 65 -22.11 15.41 5.45
N ARG A 66 -21.94 16.31 6.44
CA ARG A 66 -22.37 17.71 6.31
C ARG A 66 -21.70 18.43 5.15
N ARG A 67 -20.45 18.09 4.83
CA ARG A 67 -19.74 18.65 3.67
C ARG A 67 -20.29 18.10 2.36
N HIS A 68 -20.50 16.78 2.27
CA HIS A 68 -21.05 16.14 1.08
C HIS A 68 -22.52 16.49 0.83
N LYS A 69 -23.28 16.86 1.86
CA LYS A 69 -24.61 17.45 1.67
C LYS A 69 -24.58 18.80 0.93
N LYS A 70 -23.48 19.55 1.03
CA LYS A 70 -23.27 20.81 0.29
C LYS A 70 -22.75 20.58 -1.13
N ASP A 71 -22.13 19.44 -1.38
CA ASP A 71 -21.58 19.03 -2.68
C ASP A 71 -21.95 17.56 -2.94
N PRO A 72 -23.15 17.32 -3.49
CA PRO A 72 -23.67 15.96 -3.69
C PRO A 72 -22.84 15.12 -4.67
N GLU A 73 -22.20 15.75 -5.67
CA GLU A 73 -21.35 15.06 -6.64
C GLU A 73 -20.12 14.47 -5.95
N GLN A 74 -19.48 15.26 -5.07
CA GLN A 74 -18.40 14.78 -4.22
C GLN A 74 -18.86 13.66 -3.27
N GLY A 75 -20.09 13.71 -2.76
CA GLY A 75 -20.67 12.67 -1.92
C GLY A 75 -20.82 11.33 -2.64
N VAL A 76 -21.39 11.35 -3.85
CA VAL A 76 -21.55 10.14 -4.68
C VAL A 76 -20.19 9.53 -5.05
N ALA A 77 -19.22 10.38 -5.43
CA ALA A 77 -17.88 9.92 -5.75
C ALA A 77 -17.15 9.34 -4.53
N TYR A 78 -17.36 9.93 -3.35
CA TYR A 78 -16.86 9.41 -2.09
C TYR A 78 -17.42 8.01 -1.78
N ASP A 79 -18.73 7.81 -1.84
CA ASP A 79 -19.34 6.51 -1.53
C ASP A 79 -18.93 5.44 -2.53
N LYS A 80 -18.91 5.77 -3.83
CA LYS A 80 -18.41 4.87 -4.87
C LYS A 80 -16.97 4.41 -4.59
N GLN A 81 -16.11 5.30 -4.13
CA GLN A 81 -14.74 4.94 -3.75
C GLN A 81 -14.70 3.95 -2.57
N MET A 82 -15.60 4.12 -1.59
CA MET A 82 -15.69 3.22 -0.44
C MET A 82 -16.23 1.83 -0.85
N GLU A 83 -17.16 1.79 -1.78
CA GLU A 83 -17.66 0.55 -2.40
C GLU A 83 -16.53 -0.17 -3.16
N GLU A 84 -15.85 0.52 -4.08
CA GLU A 84 -14.73 -0.03 -4.85
C GLU A 84 -13.64 -0.59 -3.92
N MET A 85 -13.35 0.09 -2.81
CA MET A 85 -12.38 -0.37 -1.82
C MET A 85 -12.80 -1.67 -1.11
N ASN A 86 -14.09 -1.84 -0.84
CA ASN A 86 -14.62 -3.08 -0.30
C ASN A 86 -14.59 -4.20 -1.35
N GLU A 87 -14.96 -3.90 -2.60
CA GLU A 87 -14.93 -4.85 -3.72
C GLU A 87 -13.52 -5.35 -4.01
N MET A 88 -12.52 -4.46 -3.96
CA MET A 88 -11.10 -4.78 -4.12
C MET A 88 -10.51 -5.52 -2.90
N LYS A 89 -11.33 -5.85 -1.90
CA LYS A 89 -10.87 -6.45 -0.63
C LYS A 89 -9.73 -5.64 0.01
N PHE A 90 -9.73 -4.32 -0.14
CA PHE A 90 -8.84 -3.38 0.57
C PHE A 90 -9.43 -2.95 1.92
N SER A 91 -10.71 -3.29 2.14
CA SER A 91 -11.36 -3.26 3.44
C SER A 91 -12.37 -4.37 3.60
N LYS A 92 -12.65 -4.69 4.86
CA LYS A 92 -13.63 -5.67 5.29
C LYS A 92 -14.57 -5.04 6.31
N LYS A 93 -15.87 -5.21 6.11
CA LYS A 93 -16.89 -4.91 7.13
C LYS A 93 -16.76 -5.91 8.28
N LEU A 94 -16.65 -5.43 9.51
CA LEU A 94 -16.60 -6.28 10.69
C LEU A 94 -18.02 -6.64 11.15
N SER A 95 -18.21 -7.90 11.52
CA SER A 95 -19.40 -8.36 12.21
C SER A 95 -19.42 -7.90 13.68
N ASN A 96 -20.61 -7.88 14.28
CA ASN A 96 -20.76 -7.55 15.70
C ASN A 96 -20.02 -8.55 16.61
N GLU A 97 -19.91 -9.81 16.20
CA GLU A 97 -19.16 -10.84 16.93
C GLU A 97 -17.66 -10.57 16.89
N GLU A 98 -17.10 -10.26 15.71
CA GLU A 98 -15.69 -9.90 15.56
C GLU A 98 -15.34 -8.66 16.41
N ILE A 99 -16.21 -7.64 16.42
CA ILE A 99 -16.02 -6.44 17.23
C ILE A 99 -16.02 -6.77 18.73
N LYS A 100 -16.95 -7.61 19.20
CA LYS A 100 -17.11 -7.96 20.62
C LYS A 100 -16.00 -8.88 21.14
N ASN A 101 -15.57 -9.83 20.29
CA ASN A 101 -14.60 -10.85 20.65
C ASN A 101 -13.16 -10.35 20.54
N PHE A 102 -12.90 -9.33 19.73
CA PHE A 102 -11.58 -8.74 19.62
C PHE A 102 -11.15 -8.05 20.94
N LYS A 103 -10.03 -8.50 21.50
CA LYS A 103 -9.43 -7.95 22.74
C LYS A 103 -8.12 -7.18 22.51
N GLY A 104 -7.73 -6.98 21.26
CA GLY A 104 -6.55 -6.23 20.90
C GLY A 104 -6.76 -4.71 20.94
N PRO A 105 -5.74 -3.94 20.55
CA PRO A 105 -5.83 -2.48 20.49
C PRO A 105 -6.77 -2.04 19.36
N VAL A 106 -7.62 -1.06 19.64
CA VAL A 106 -8.58 -0.50 18.67
C VAL A 106 -8.34 0.98 18.51
N HIS A 107 -8.25 1.43 17.26
CA HIS A 107 -8.21 2.84 16.90
C HIS A 107 -8.99 3.07 15.61
N TYR A 108 -9.68 4.20 15.55
CA TYR A 108 -10.48 4.62 14.41
C TYR A 108 -9.77 5.73 13.64
N ILE A 109 -9.75 5.67 12.32
CA ILE A 109 -9.29 6.77 11.49
C ILE A 109 -10.46 7.53 10.87
N PRO A 110 -10.34 8.86 10.74
CA PRO A 110 -11.19 9.58 9.82
C PRO A 110 -10.76 9.26 8.38
N HIS A 111 -11.72 8.95 7.52
CA HIS A 111 -11.50 8.94 6.08
C HIS A 111 -11.80 10.32 5.48
N HIS A 112 -11.02 10.69 4.48
CA HIS A 112 -11.31 11.81 3.61
C HIS A 112 -11.06 11.32 2.19
N ALA A 113 -12.08 11.31 1.32
CA ALA A 113 -11.80 11.16 -0.09
C ALA A 113 -11.02 12.41 -0.53
N VAL A 114 -9.81 12.16 -1.02
CA VAL A 114 -9.12 13.10 -1.89
C VAL A 114 -9.52 12.67 -3.29
N ILE A 115 -10.29 13.51 -3.97
CA ILE A 115 -10.66 13.33 -5.38
C ILE A 115 -9.81 14.32 -6.18
N PRO A 116 -8.62 13.94 -6.68
CA PRO A 116 -7.93 14.73 -7.68
C PRO A 116 -8.77 14.73 -8.98
N PRO A 117 -8.83 15.85 -9.72
CA PRO A 117 -9.56 15.92 -10.99
C PRO A 117 -9.10 14.91 -12.05
N GLU A 118 -7.88 14.36 -11.93
CA GLU A 118 -7.27 13.49 -12.96
C GLU A 118 -6.54 12.24 -12.42
N LYS A 119 -6.63 11.92 -11.13
CA LYS A 119 -5.96 10.73 -10.56
C LYS A 119 -6.85 9.98 -9.57
N LYS A 120 -7.05 8.68 -9.83
CA LYS A 120 -7.61 7.75 -8.84
C LYS A 120 -6.59 7.57 -7.71
N SER A 121 -6.80 8.24 -6.58
CA SER A 121 -5.96 8.11 -5.38
C SER A 121 -6.69 7.23 -4.36
N THR A 122 -6.05 6.17 -3.89
CA THR A 122 -6.60 5.20 -2.91
C THR A 122 -5.90 5.35 -1.56
N PRO A 123 -6.60 5.41 -0.39
CA PRO A 123 -5.86 5.18 0.87
C PRO A 123 -6.60 4.56 2.11
N ASN A 124 -5.77 4.00 3.03
CA ASN A 124 -5.77 3.64 4.49
C ASN A 124 -5.85 2.15 5.03
N GLN A 125 -4.99 1.67 6.01
CA GLN A 125 -4.67 0.27 6.49
C GLN A 125 -4.73 0.04 8.02
N HIS A 126 -5.28 -1.11 8.47
CA HIS A 126 -5.22 -1.91 9.72
C HIS A 126 -4.64 -1.47 11.08
N VAL A 127 -4.49 -0.17 11.36
CA VAL A 127 -4.82 0.35 12.72
C VAL A 127 -6.06 1.24 12.65
N HIS A 128 -6.79 1.05 11.55
CA HIS A 128 -7.62 2.00 10.86
C HIS A 128 -9.00 1.38 10.72
N ARG A 129 -9.67 1.16 11.86
CA ARG A 129 -11.11 1.00 11.77
C ARG A 129 -11.67 2.30 11.26
N PHE A 130 -12.66 2.25 10.39
CA PHE A 130 -13.38 3.46 9.99
C PHE A 130 -14.87 3.19 10.07
N LEU A 131 -15.60 4.28 10.26
CA LEU A 131 -17.05 4.27 10.35
C LEU A 131 -17.59 4.72 9.00
N TRP A 132 -18.43 3.91 8.37
CA TRP A 132 -19.06 4.29 7.11
C TRP A 132 -20.52 3.85 7.10
N ARG A 133 -21.36 4.68 6.47
CA ARG A 133 -22.80 4.44 6.38
C ARG A 133 -23.45 4.88 5.07
N ASN A 134 -22.67 4.95 3.99
CA ASN A 134 -23.17 5.27 2.65
C ASN A 134 -24.08 6.53 2.61
N LEU A 135 -23.67 7.58 3.33
CA LEU A 135 -24.41 8.82 3.54
C LEU A 135 -25.82 8.70 4.15
N GLU A 136 -26.24 7.53 4.65
CA GLU A 136 -27.49 7.31 5.37
C GLU A 136 -27.41 7.90 6.79
N THR A 137 -27.59 9.22 6.94
CA THR A 137 -27.25 9.93 8.19
C THR A 137 -28.08 9.54 9.42
N GLU A 138 -29.21 8.85 9.23
CA GLU A 138 -30.12 8.45 10.31
C GLU A 138 -29.79 7.08 10.92
N ARG A 139 -28.93 6.26 10.28
CA ARG A 139 -28.55 4.94 10.79
C ARG A 139 -27.22 4.94 11.53
N GLU A 140 -27.03 3.99 12.44
CA GLU A 140 -25.71 3.74 13.03
C GLU A 140 -24.70 3.30 11.97
N PRO A 141 -23.45 3.80 12.00
CA PRO A 141 -22.44 3.42 11.03
C PRO A 141 -21.89 2.03 11.27
N ASP A 142 -21.58 1.38 10.16
CA ASP A 142 -20.87 0.11 10.17
C ASP A 142 -19.39 0.35 10.45
N VAL A 143 -18.76 -0.66 11.06
CA VAL A 143 -17.33 -0.64 11.37
C VAL A 143 -16.61 -1.47 10.32
N TYR A 144 -15.66 -0.84 9.64
CA TYR A 144 -14.80 -1.50 8.67
C TYR A 144 -13.37 -1.54 9.16
N GLU A 145 -12.61 -2.47 8.62
CA GLU A 145 -11.17 -2.66 8.86
C GLU A 145 -10.44 -2.72 7.52
N LYS A 146 -9.19 -2.27 7.44
CA LYS A 146 -8.51 -2.01 6.17
C LYS A 146 -7.36 -2.98 5.84
N THR A 147 -7.50 -3.88 4.88
CA THR A 147 -6.66 -5.07 4.54
C THR A 147 -5.31 -4.86 3.90
N VAL A 148 -5.00 -3.70 3.32
CA VAL A 148 -3.79 -3.50 2.49
C VAL A 148 -2.97 -2.28 2.89
N LEU A 149 -1.65 -2.30 2.74
CA LEU A 149 -0.74 -1.26 3.24
C LEU A 149 -0.99 0.08 2.63
N THR A 150 -0.96 1.12 3.47
CA THR A 150 -1.52 2.39 3.06
C THR A 150 -0.66 3.59 3.12
N PHE A 151 -0.84 4.35 2.05
CA PHE A 151 -0.21 5.62 1.81
C PHE A 151 -0.57 6.61 2.90
N GLY A 152 0.44 7.34 3.37
CA GLY A 152 0.32 8.33 4.44
C GLY A 152 0.68 7.79 5.82
N ASP A 153 0.73 6.46 6.01
CA ASP A 153 1.29 5.89 7.23
C ASP A 153 2.80 6.09 7.28
N LYS A 154 3.30 6.61 8.41
CA LYS A 154 4.72 6.87 8.59
C LYS A 154 5.61 5.64 8.35
N PRO A 155 5.29 4.44 8.88
CA PRO A 155 6.13 3.26 8.63
C PRO A 155 5.85 2.59 7.28
N ALA A 156 4.76 2.91 6.57
CA ALA A 156 4.37 2.19 5.37
C ALA A 156 5.45 2.14 4.27
N PRO A 157 6.15 3.23 3.95
CA PRO A 157 7.28 3.18 3.02
C PRO A 157 8.34 2.15 3.40
N ALA A 158 8.71 2.07 4.67
CA ALA A 158 9.72 1.14 5.16
C ALA A 158 9.21 -0.31 5.10
N MET A 159 7.94 -0.53 5.45
CA MET A 159 7.28 -1.83 5.38
C MET A 159 7.23 -2.37 3.94
N ALA A 160 6.80 -1.53 2.98
CA ALA A 160 6.76 -1.88 1.57
C ALA A 160 8.16 -2.20 1.01
N GLN A 161 9.15 -1.35 1.29
CA GLN A 161 10.52 -1.59 0.84
C GLN A 161 11.13 -2.86 1.43
N ILE A 162 10.85 -3.16 2.70
CA ILE A 162 11.36 -4.38 3.34
C ILE A 162 10.72 -5.62 2.73
N ALA A 163 9.41 -5.60 2.47
CA ALA A 163 8.73 -6.68 1.76
C ALA A 163 9.34 -6.89 0.36
N LEU A 164 9.53 -5.80 -0.40
CA LEU A 164 10.15 -5.83 -1.73
C LEU A 164 11.58 -6.40 -1.71
N ARG A 165 12.39 -6.01 -0.72
CA ARG A 165 13.76 -6.52 -0.55
C ARG A 165 13.79 -8.00 -0.18
N LYS A 166 12.84 -8.48 0.64
CA LYS A 166 12.73 -9.91 0.94
C LYS A 166 12.32 -10.71 -0.29
N THR A 167 11.36 -10.23 -1.07
CA THR A 167 11.00 -10.79 -2.38
C THR A 167 12.22 -10.88 -3.30
N ALA A 168 13.01 -9.82 -3.37
CA ALA A 168 14.23 -9.79 -4.17
C ALA A 168 15.25 -10.84 -3.71
N GLU A 169 15.48 -10.97 -2.39
CA GLU A 169 16.44 -11.94 -1.86
C GLU A 169 16.00 -13.39 -2.11
N GLU A 170 14.71 -13.70 -1.96
CA GLU A 170 14.18 -15.06 -2.24
C GLU A 170 14.34 -15.47 -3.71
N ASN A 171 14.28 -14.50 -4.63
CA ASN A 171 14.37 -14.74 -6.07
C ASN A 171 15.77 -14.52 -6.66
N LYS A 172 16.74 -14.13 -5.83
CA LYS A 172 18.08 -13.69 -6.27
C LYS A 172 18.89 -14.75 -7.01
N LYS A 173 18.66 -16.02 -6.68
CA LYS A 173 19.36 -17.14 -7.33
C LYS A 173 18.96 -17.26 -8.80
N ASP A 174 17.66 -17.12 -9.08
CA ASP A 174 17.09 -17.34 -10.41
C ASP A 174 17.06 -16.05 -11.23
N TYR A 175 16.89 -14.89 -10.57
CA TYR A 175 16.78 -13.57 -11.19
C TYR A 175 17.74 -12.54 -10.53
N PRO A 176 19.06 -12.71 -10.62
CA PRO A 176 20.02 -11.86 -9.92
C PRO A 176 19.97 -10.38 -10.33
N GLU A 177 19.76 -10.09 -11.62
CA GLU A 177 19.64 -8.72 -12.14
C GLU A 177 18.37 -8.03 -11.63
N ALA A 178 17.23 -8.73 -11.64
CA ALA A 178 15.97 -8.20 -11.13
C ALA A 178 16.04 -7.97 -9.61
N ALA A 179 16.62 -8.92 -8.86
CA ALA A 179 16.82 -8.80 -7.43
C ALA A 179 17.70 -7.58 -7.07
N GLU A 180 18.75 -7.31 -7.85
CA GLU A 180 19.59 -6.13 -7.65
C GLU A 180 18.80 -4.83 -7.88
N VAL A 181 18.04 -4.76 -8.98
CA VAL A 181 17.20 -3.58 -9.30
C VAL A 181 16.16 -3.34 -8.21
N LEU A 182 15.45 -4.37 -7.75
CA LEU A 182 14.47 -4.24 -6.67
C LEU A 182 15.09 -3.76 -5.36
N THR A 183 16.32 -4.20 -5.07
CA THR A 183 17.03 -3.86 -3.84
C THR A 183 17.57 -2.44 -3.84
N LYS A 184 18.13 -1.99 -4.97
CA LYS A 184 18.92 -0.75 -5.06
C LYS A 184 18.22 0.39 -5.79
N ASN A 185 17.31 0.08 -6.71
CA ASN A 185 16.74 1.06 -7.63
C ASN A 185 15.21 1.18 -7.47
N SER A 186 14.68 0.88 -6.29
CA SER A 186 13.30 1.17 -5.92
C SER A 186 13.23 2.50 -5.15
N TYR A 187 12.31 3.36 -5.55
CA TYR A 187 11.95 4.57 -4.81
C TYR A 187 10.45 4.56 -4.52
N MET A 188 10.09 4.33 -3.26
CA MET A 188 8.70 4.14 -2.85
C MET A 188 8.02 3.06 -3.70
N ASP A 189 7.03 3.45 -4.51
CA ASP A 189 6.25 2.56 -5.38
C ASP A 189 6.85 2.42 -6.79
N ASP A 190 7.88 3.20 -7.12
CA ASP A 190 8.51 3.22 -8.44
C ASP A 190 9.76 2.34 -8.49
N ILE A 191 9.87 1.52 -9.54
CA ILE A 191 11.06 0.73 -9.85
C ILE A 191 11.75 1.36 -11.04
N CYS A 192 13.01 1.74 -10.87
CA CYS A 192 13.80 2.41 -11.88
C CYS A 192 14.92 1.48 -12.39
N GLY A 193 15.04 1.34 -13.71
CA GLY A 193 16.08 0.56 -14.34
C GLY A 193 16.62 1.27 -15.57
N SER A 194 17.91 1.10 -15.84
CA SER A 194 18.54 1.61 -17.06
C SER A 194 19.47 0.56 -17.64
N VAL A 195 19.33 0.31 -18.93
CA VAL A 195 20.10 -0.68 -19.70
C VAL A 195 20.32 -0.14 -21.11
N ASP A 196 21.35 -0.63 -21.79
CA ASP A 196 21.82 -0.06 -23.06
C ASP A 196 20.95 -0.43 -24.27
N THR A 197 20.19 -1.53 -24.18
CA THR A 197 19.43 -2.08 -25.31
C THR A 197 17.98 -2.39 -24.97
N VAL A 198 17.10 -2.31 -25.97
CA VAL A 198 15.68 -2.67 -25.84
C VAL A 198 15.51 -4.14 -25.45
N VAL A 199 16.35 -5.03 -25.97
CA VAL A 199 16.31 -6.47 -25.66
C VAL A 199 16.63 -6.72 -24.18
N GLN A 200 17.64 -6.03 -23.64
CA GLN A 200 17.93 -6.11 -22.20
C GLN A 200 16.79 -5.54 -21.37
N ALA A 201 16.18 -4.43 -21.82
CA ALA A 201 15.07 -3.82 -21.09
C ALA A 201 13.86 -4.74 -21.04
N GLN A 202 13.49 -5.36 -22.16
CA GLN A 202 12.42 -6.37 -22.25
C GLN A 202 12.66 -7.54 -21.31
N LYS A 203 13.88 -8.09 -21.32
CA LYS A 203 14.27 -9.19 -20.41
C LYS A 203 14.14 -8.74 -18.96
N LEU A 204 14.72 -7.60 -18.59
CA LEU A 204 14.72 -7.09 -17.22
C LEU A 204 13.29 -6.84 -16.71
N THR A 205 12.44 -6.18 -17.50
CA THR A 205 11.04 -5.93 -17.11
C THR A 205 10.25 -7.23 -16.97
N GLY A 206 10.50 -8.21 -17.85
CA GLY A 206 9.85 -9.52 -17.76
C GLY A 206 10.31 -10.35 -16.57
N ASP A 207 11.60 -10.26 -16.19
CA ASP A 207 12.13 -10.91 -15.00
C ASP A 207 11.60 -10.21 -13.73
N LEU A 208 11.53 -8.88 -13.72
CA LEU A 208 10.92 -8.10 -12.62
C LEU A 208 9.44 -8.45 -12.45
N ASP A 209 8.66 -8.53 -13.54
CA ASP A 209 7.26 -8.94 -13.49
C ASP A 209 7.11 -10.32 -12.83
N LYS A 210 7.91 -11.31 -13.22
CA LYS A 210 7.86 -12.67 -12.62
C LYS A 210 8.18 -12.68 -11.13
N VAL A 211 9.23 -11.96 -10.73
CA VAL A 211 9.66 -11.87 -9.32
C VAL A 211 8.60 -11.18 -8.45
N LEU A 212 7.95 -10.16 -8.99
CA LEU A 212 6.91 -9.41 -8.29
C LEU A 212 5.60 -10.21 -8.20
N GLU A 213 5.19 -10.83 -9.32
CA GLU A 213 3.99 -11.66 -9.39
C GLU A 213 4.07 -12.90 -8.48
N SER A 214 5.26 -13.48 -8.29
CA SER A 214 5.45 -14.62 -7.37
C SER A 214 5.09 -14.29 -5.92
N GLU A 215 5.22 -13.02 -5.54
CA GLU A 215 4.94 -12.49 -4.20
C GLU A 215 3.75 -11.53 -4.20
N GLY A 216 2.83 -11.67 -5.17
CA GLY A 216 1.55 -10.96 -5.18
C GLY A 216 1.64 -9.46 -5.45
N PHE A 217 2.80 -8.95 -5.88
CA PHE A 217 2.95 -7.56 -6.30
C PHE A 217 2.46 -7.40 -7.75
N ALA A 218 1.57 -6.44 -7.96
CA ALA A 218 1.05 -6.11 -9.29
C ALA A 218 1.71 -4.83 -9.83
N VAL A 219 2.48 -4.96 -10.92
CA VAL A 219 3.05 -3.81 -11.63
C VAL A 219 2.01 -3.22 -12.57
N LYS A 220 1.70 -1.93 -12.41
CA LYS A 220 0.73 -1.22 -13.27
C LYS A 220 1.20 -1.14 -14.73
N GLY A 221 2.50 -0.95 -14.95
CA GLY A 221 3.11 -0.91 -16.27
C GLY A 221 4.52 -0.33 -16.26
N TRP A 222 5.24 -0.54 -17.35
CA TRP A 222 6.60 -0.06 -17.56
C TRP A 222 6.60 1.14 -18.52
N THR A 223 7.31 2.20 -18.15
CA THR A 223 7.53 3.37 -19.04
C THR A 223 8.97 3.34 -19.54
N SER A 224 9.16 3.59 -20.84
CA SER A 224 10.49 3.58 -21.48
C SER A 224 10.61 4.64 -22.57
N ASN A 225 11.84 5.08 -22.84
CA ASN A 225 12.17 5.97 -23.95
C ASN A 225 12.12 5.28 -25.33
N LYS A 226 11.99 3.95 -25.35
CA LYS A 226 11.82 3.11 -26.54
C LYS A 226 10.66 2.15 -26.33
N VAL A 227 9.99 1.76 -27.42
CA VAL A 227 8.90 0.79 -27.38
C VAL A 227 9.45 -0.55 -26.90
N LEU A 228 8.97 -1.03 -25.75
CA LEU A 228 9.38 -2.30 -25.18
C LEU A 228 8.57 -3.48 -25.74
N ILE A 229 7.28 -3.31 -26.04
CA ILE A 229 6.43 -4.34 -26.66
C ILE A 229 5.42 -3.64 -27.58
N ASN A 230 4.99 -4.26 -28.68
CA ASN A 230 3.98 -3.76 -29.64
C ASN A 230 2.55 -3.62 -29.07
N THR A 231 2.41 -3.57 -27.76
CA THR A 231 1.19 -3.21 -27.06
C THR A 231 1.52 -1.89 -26.39
N GLU A 232 1.01 -0.80 -26.95
CA GLU A 232 1.02 0.52 -26.29
C GLU A 232 0.74 0.34 -24.81
N ASN A 233 1.54 0.99 -23.95
CA ASN A 233 1.35 1.35 -22.54
C ASN A 233 -0.04 1.04 -21.93
N GLN A 234 -0.48 -0.21 -21.99
CA GLN A 234 -1.77 -0.61 -21.45
C GLN A 234 -1.51 -0.74 -19.96
N GLU A 235 -2.13 0.17 -19.20
CA GLU A 235 -2.30 0.02 -17.77
C GLU A 235 -2.78 -1.42 -17.55
N ARG A 236 -1.90 -2.26 -17.01
CA ARG A 236 -2.29 -3.60 -16.61
C ARG A 236 -3.25 -3.39 -15.46
N GLY A 237 -4.53 -3.69 -15.71
CA GLY A 237 -5.58 -3.57 -14.70
C GLY A 237 -5.16 -4.31 -13.44
N PHE A 238 -5.48 -3.74 -12.28
CA PHE A 238 -5.20 -4.35 -10.98
C PHE A 238 -5.90 -5.72 -10.93
N LYS A 239 -5.15 -6.83 -11.02
CA LYS A 239 -5.70 -8.17 -10.77
C LYS A 239 -5.72 -8.38 -9.27
N VAL A 240 -6.90 -8.20 -8.66
CA VAL A 240 -7.10 -8.39 -7.22
C VAL A 240 -7.44 -9.87 -6.93
N PHE A 241 -6.63 -10.46 -6.04
CA PHE A 241 -6.82 -11.64 -5.19
C PHE A 241 -7.93 -12.64 -5.56
N GLN A 242 -7.54 -13.77 -6.17
CA GLN A 242 -8.34 -15.00 -6.15
C GLN A 242 -7.98 -15.79 -4.88
N GLU A 243 -8.98 -16.19 -4.10
CA GLU A 243 -8.80 -17.17 -3.03
C GLU A 243 -8.57 -18.54 -3.68
N GLU A 244 -7.48 -19.21 -3.32
CA GLU A 244 -7.48 -20.67 -3.29
C GLU A 244 -8.40 -21.07 -2.13
N VAL A 245 -9.64 -21.40 -2.49
CA VAL A 245 -10.58 -22.04 -1.58
C VAL A 245 -10.15 -23.51 -1.48
N GLU A 246 -9.53 -23.88 -0.35
CA GLU A 246 -9.57 -25.27 0.13
C GLU A 246 -10.77 -25.48 1.06
#